data_AF-A0A920F459-F1
#
_entry.id   AF-A0A920F459-F1
#
_cell.length_a   1.000
_cell.length_b   1.000
_cell.length_c   1.000
_cell.angle_alpha   90.00
_cell.angle_beta   90.00
_cell.angle_gamma   90.00
#
_symmetry.space_group_name_H-M   'P 1'
#
loop_
_entity.id
_entity.type
_entity.pdbx_description
1 polymer ?
#
loop_
_entity_poly.entity_id
_entity_poly.type
_entity_poly.pdbx_seq_one_letter_code
_entity_poly.pdbx_strand_id
1 'polypeptide(L)'
;MLLSYFLISFIFYVYFWHFNDGQTLGMQAWKIKLVADDNQAISIKSMLQRLVLGLLFGSIAGLNFFVILFRSDKKSLNDIFSKTKIVRS
;
A
#
# COMPACT_ATOMS: atom_id res chain seq x y z
N MET A 1 -19.02 -11.06 10.15
CA MET A 1 -18.02 -11.88 9.43
C MET A 1 -17.20 -11.06 8.44
N LEU A 2 -17.80 -10.33 7.48
CA LEU A 2 -17.02 -9.52 6.51
C LEU A 2 -16.20 -8.39 7.18
N LEU A 3 -16.82 -7.64 8.10
CA LEU A 3 -16.16 -6.54 8.81
C LEU A 3 -14.91 -6.98 9.59
N SER A 4 -14.97 -8.15 10.24
CA SER A 4 -13.82 -8.69 10.98
C SER A 4 -12.65 -9.04 10.07
N TYR A 5 -12.90 -9.52 8.84
CA TYR A 5 -11.82 -9.77 7.87
C TYR A 5 -11.13 -8.48 7.43
N PHE A 6 -11.90 -7.41 7.16
CA PHE A 6 -11.31 -6.11 6.85
C PHE A 6 -10.50 -5.56 8.02
N LEU A 7 -11.03 -5.63 9.23
CA LEU A 7 -10.33 -5.14 10.42
C LEU A 7 -9.00 -5.87 10.65
N ILE A 8 -9.01 -7.20 10.59
CA ILE A 8 -7.79 -8.02 10.72
C ILE A 8 -6.80 -7.68 9.62
N SER A 9 -7.26 -7.52 8.38
CA SER A 9 -6.39 -7.15 7.25
C SER A 9 -5.74 -5.79 7.46
N PHE A 10 -6.50 -4.80 7.93
CA PHE A 10 -5.97 -3.47 8.21
C PHE A 10 -4.91 -3.49 9.30
N ILE A 11 -5.20 -4.18 10.41
CA ILE A 11 -4.25 -4.34 11.51
C ILE A 11 -2.98 -5.04 11.01
N PHE A 12 -3.12 -6.12 10.25
CA PHE A 12 -1.99 -6.84 9.68
C PHE A 12 -1.10 -5.92 8.84
N TYR A 13 -1.65 -5.23 7.83
CA TYR A 13 -0.84 -4.40 6.94
C TYR A 13 -0.19 -3.22 7.67
N VAL A 14 -0.94 -2.52 8.54
CA VAL A 14 -0.38 -1.39 9.31
C VAL A 14 0.71 -1.86 10.26
N TYR A 15 0.49 -2.95 10.99
CA TYR A 15 1.48 -3.51 11.92
C TYR A 15 2.77 -3.87 11.20
N PHE A 16 2.68 -4.68 10.14
CA PHE A 16 3.87 -5.13 9.41
C PHE A 16 4.60 -3.98 8.73
N TRP A 17 3.90 -3.07 8.05
CA TRP A 17 4.57 -1.91 7.44
C TRP A 17 5.19 -0.97 8.46
N HIS A 18 4.61 -0.84 9.65
CA HIS A 18 5.16 0.02 10.69
C HIS A 18 6.39 -0.59 11.37
N PHE A 19 6.35 -1.88 11.73
CA PHE A 19 7.39 -2.53 12.53
C PHE A 19 8.48 -3.21 11.69
N ASN A 20 8.23 -3.55 10.42
CA ASN A 20 9.18 -4.28 9.56
C ASN A 20 9.68 -3.43 8.37
N ASP A 21 10.11 -2.18 8.62
CA ASP A 21 10.67 -1.26 7.60
C ASP A 21 9.84 -1.16 6.31
N GLY A 22 8.51 -1.04 6.45
CA GLY A 22 7.61 -0.93 5.31
C GLY A 22 7.36 -2.25 4.57
N GLN A 23 7.62 -3.42 5.18
CA GLN A 23 7.46 -4.72 4.54
C GLN A 23 6.46 -5.63 5.25
N THR A 24 5.69 -6.38 4.46
CA THR A 24 5.03 -7.61 4.93
C THR A 24 5.93 -8.82 4.66
N LEU A 25 5.63 -9.96 5.28
CA LEU A 25 6.31 -11.23 5.00
C LEU A 25 6.33 -11.57 3.50
N GLY A 26 5.22 -11.33 2.80
CA GLY A 26 5.17 -11.50 1.35
C GLY A 26 6.12 -10.55 0.62
N MET A 27 6.11 -9.26 0.99
CA MET A 27 7.00 -8.26 0.37
C MET A 27 8.49 -8.55 0.57
N GLN A 28 8.87 -9.14 1.72
CA GLN A 28 10.24 -9.59 1.98
C GLN A 28 10.68 -10.66 0.98
N ALA A 29 9.80 -11.61 0.63
CA ALA A 29 10.10 -12.65 -0.35
C ALA A 29 10.42 -12.07 -1.74
N TRP A 30 9.79 -10.95 -2.11
CA TRP A 30 10.01 -10.24 -3.38
C TRP A 30 11.09 -9.15 -3.29
N LYS A 31 11.72 -8.95 -2.12
CA LYS A 31 12.69 -7.87 -1.86
C LYS A 31 12.15 -6.51 -2.26
N ILE A 32 10.91 -6.21 -1.88
CA ILE A 32 10.26 -4.91 -2.09
C ILE A 32 9.87 -4.30 -0.74
N LYS A 33 9.85 -2.97 -0.66
CA LYS A 33 9.41 -2.25 0.53
C LYS A 33 8.56 -1.03 0.19
N LEU A 34 7.64 -0.71 1.10
CA LEU A 34 6.79 0.46 1.02
C LEU A 34 7.46 1.64 1.73
N VAL A 35 7.64 2.74 1.02
CA VAL A 35 8.21 3.98 1.56
C VAL A 35 7.33 5.17 1.21
N ALA A 36 7.52 6.27 1.94
CA ALA A 36 6.98 7.55 1.52
C ALA A 36 7.68 8.06 0.25
N ASP A 37 7.08 9.03 -0.43
CA ASP A 37 7.62 9.56 -1.69
C ASP A 37 9.02 10.18 -1.58
N ASP A 38 9.36 10.70 -0.40
CA ASP A 38 10.67 11.23 -0.02
C ASP A 38 11.69 10.15 0.41
N ASN A 39 11.34 8.87 0.25
CA ASN A 39 12.10 7.70 0.70
C ASN A 39 12.22 7.55 2.23
N GLN A 40 11.44 8.30 3.01
CA GLN A 40 11.39 8.12 4.46
C GLN A 40 10.42 7.00 4.86
N ALA A 41 10.45 6.66 6.15
CA ALA A 41 9.49 5.74 6.75
C ALA A 41 8.06 6.27 6.56
N ILE A 42 7.14 5.36 6.22
CA ILE A 42 5.75 5.70 5.97
C ILE A 42 5.02 6.02 7.30
N SER A 43 4.23 7.11 7.30
CA SER A 43 3.37 7.44 8.45
C SER A 43 2.16 6.50 8.55
N ILE A 44 1.66 6.26 9.78
CA ILE A 44 0.43 5.47 10.00
C ILE A 44 -0.76 6.05 9.23
N LYS A 45 -0.85 7.39 9.16
CA LYS A 45 -1.89 8.08 8.38
C LYS A 45 -1.84 7.69 6.89
N SER A 46 -0.65 7.72 6.28
CA SER A 46 -0.44 7.32 4.89
C SER A 46 -0.75 5.83 4.66
N MET A 47 -0.37 4.95 5.60
CA MET A 47 -0.71 3.52 5.54
C MET A 47 -2.23 3.29 5.51
N LEU A 48 -2.97 3.92 6.43
CA LEU A 48 -4.43 3.82 6.50
C LEU A 48 -5.09 4.39 5.25
N GLN A 49 -4.63 5.54 4.77
CA GLN A 49 -5.10 6.12 3.50
C GLN A 49 -4.89 5.14 2.35
N ARG A 50 -3.70 4.54 2.23
CA ARG A 50 -3.38 3.58 1.17
C ARG A 50 -4.31 2.37 1.20
N LEU A 51 -4.67 1.87 2.38
CA LEU A 51 -5.59 0.74 2.55
C LEU A 51 -7.03 1.10 2.17
N VAL A 52 -7.55 2.23 2.68
CA VAL A 52 -8.91 2.69 2.36
C VAL A 52 -9.04 2.99 0.87
N LEU A 53 -8.10 3.73 0.30
CA LEU A 53 -8.11 4.07 -1.13
C LEU A 53 -7.89 2.83 -2.00
N GLY A 54 -7.10 1.86 -1.54
CA GLY A 54 -6.92 0.58 -2.22
C GLY A 54 -8.23 -0.20 -2.30
N LEU A 55 -9.03 -0.23 -1.23
CA LEU A 55 -10.36 -0.83 -1.25
C LEU A 55 -11.31 -0.07 -2.17
N LEU A 56 -11.36 1.26 -2.06
CA LEU A 56 -12.24 2.11 -2.86
C LEU A 56 -11.93 1.96 -4.36
N PHE A 57 -10.70 2.23 -4.79
CA PHE A 57 -10.33 2.15 -6.20
C PHE A 57 -10.19 0.71 -6.71
N GLY A 58 -9.91 -0.25 -5.83
CA GLY A 58 -9.87 -1.67 -6.18
C GLY A 58 -11.25 -2.24 -6.48
N SER A 59 -12.29 -1.77 -5.77
CA SER A 59 -13.68 -2.19 -6.01
C SER A 59 -14.23 -1.74 -7.36
N ILE A 60 -13.66 -0.69 -7.96
CA ILE A 60 -14.02 -0.21 -9.29
C ILE A 60 -13.22 -1.00 -10.34
N ALA A 61 -13.59 -2.27 -10.56
CA ALA A 61 -13.06 -3.13 -11.63
C ALA A 61 -11.53 -3.06 -11.83
N GLY A 62 -10.73 -2.97 -10.75
CA GLY A 62 -9.27 -2.91 -10.86
C GLY A 62 -8.68 -1.57 -11.31
N LEU A 63 -9.47 -0.49 -11.36
CA LEU A 63 -9.06 0.86 -11.76
C LEU A 63 -7.79 1.32 -11.04
N ASN A 64 -7.62 0.94 -9.77
CA ASN A 64 -6.41 1.21 -9.00
C ASN A 64 -5.11 0.83 -9.75
N PHE A 65 -5.10 -0.35 -10.39
CA PHE A 65 -3.92 -0.90 -11.05
C PHE A 65 -3.85 -0.52 -12.54
N PHE A 66 -4.98 -0.30 -13.21
CA PHE A 66 -5.00 0.10 -14.62
C PHE A 66 -4.15 1.35 -14.90
N VAL A 67 -4.12 2.28 -13.95
CA VAL A 67 -3.34 3.52 -14.08
C VAL A 67 -1.83 3.28 -14.14
N ILE A 68 -1.32 2.17 -13.59
CA ILE A 68 0.12 1.80 -13.65
C ILE A 68 0.59 1.62 -15.10
N LEU A 69 -0.28 1.15 -16.00
CA LEU A 69 0.07 0.89 -17.40
C LEU A 69 0.43 2.17 -18.17
N PHE A 70 -0.19 3.29 -17.79
CA PHE A 70 -0.03 4.58 -18.46
C PHE A 70 0.98 5.50 -17.77
N ARG A 71 1.49 5.11 -16.59
CA ARG A 71 2.42 5.94 -15.81
C ARG A 71 3.85 5.41 -15.86
N SER A 72 4.79 6.33 -16.04
CA SER A 72 6.24 6.05 -16.00
C SER A 72 6.75 5.73 -14.59
N ASP A 73 6.13 6.32 -13.55
CA ASP A 73 6.51 6.13 -12.15
C ASP A 73 5.96 4.83 -11.52
N LYS A 74 5.20 4.05 -12.29
CA LYS A 74 4.58 2.77 -11.88
C LYS A 74 3.74 2.85 -10.60
N LYS A 75 3.25 4.04 -10.23
CA LYS A 75 2.36 4.21 -9.08
C LYS A 75 0.92 3.85 -9.42
N SER A 76 0.27 3.14 -8.51
CA SER A 76 -1.18 2.94 -8.53
C SER A 76 -1.94 4.15 -7.96
N LEU A 77 -3.26 4.20 -8.12
CA LEU A 77 -4.04 5.35 -7.62
C LEU A 77 -3.89 5.53 -6.10
N ASN A 78 -4.01 4.46 -5.32
CA ASN A 78 -3.85 4.56 -3.87
C ASN A 78 -2.42 4.97 -3.48
N ASP A 79 -1.39 4.59 -4.23
CA ASP A 79 -0.01 5.07 -4.00
C ASP A 79 0.10 6.59 -4.22
N ILE A 80 -0.49 7.12 -5.30
CA ILE A 80 -0.48 8.56 -5.62
C ILE A 80 -1.16 9.37 -4.50
N PHE A 81 -2.37 8.98 -4.12
CA PHE A 81 -3.16 9.71 -3.13
C PHE A 81 -2.64 9.57 -1.70
N SER A 82 -1.98 8.44 -1.38
CA SER A 82 -1.34 8.25 -0.07
C SER A 82 0.09 8.83 0.01
N LYS A 83 0.64 9.30 -1.11
CA LYS A 83 2.03 9.78 -1.25
C LYS A 83 3.06 8.71 -0.88
N THR A 84 2.85 7.50 -1.39
CA THR A 84 3.68 6.34 -1.12
C THR A 84 4.17 5.71 -2.41
N LYS A 85 5.21 4.88 -2.30
CA LYS A 85 5.74 4.12 -3.42
C LYS A 85 6.36 2.81 -2.95
N ILE A 86 6.38 1.84 -3.86
CA ILE A 86 7.09 0.59 -3.67
C ILE A 86 8.49 0.72 -4.29
N VAL A 87 9.52 0.40 -3.52
CA VAL A 87 10.91 0.38 -3.97
C VAL A 87 11.50 -1.01 -3.74
N ARG A 88 12.61 -1.32 -4.41
CA ARG A 88 13.38 -2.52 -4.11
C ARG A 88 14.08 -2.34 -2.76
N SER A 89 13.98 -3.35 -1.91
CA SER A 89 14.63 -3.43 -0.61
C SER A 89 16.08 -3.86 -0.72
#